data_AF-A0A3C0HCT9-F1
#
_entry.id   AF-A0A3C0HCT9-F1
#
_cell.length_a   1.000
_cell.length_b   1.000
_cell.length_c   1.000
_cell.angle_alpha   90.00
_cell.angle_beta   90.00
_cell.angle_gamma   90.00
#
_symmetry.space_group_name_H-M   'P 1'
#
loop_
_entity.id
_entity.type
_entity.pdbx_description
1 polymer ?
#
loop_
_entity_poly.entity_id
_entity_poly.type
_entity_poly.pdbx_seq_one_letter_code
_entity_poly.pdbx_strand_id
1 'polypeptide(L)'
;MYPDISYLLHDLFGTQPDNWTSIFKTFGLLLASALLAAGWVLKKELIRLEEEGKISAIKQKVKSSTTQMSDVLTNGLIAFFFGFKIPYVINNFDDFQSDSSSVIFSFKGNWLIGLLLGATVAVYLYIESRKNPDGPNVKEVML
;
A
#
# COMPACT_ATOMS: atom_id res chain seq x y z
N MET A 1 8.75 -21.73 -16.10
CA MET A 1 7.89 -20.67 -15.51
C MET A 1 8.76 -19.89 -14.54
N TYR A 2 8.63 -18.56 -14.45
CA TYR A 2 9.39 -17.75 -13.49
C TYR A 2 8.61 -17.64 -12.16
N PRO A 3 8.99 -18.36 -11.10
CA PRO A 3 8.25 -18.32 -9.82
C PRO A 3 8.31 -16.93 -9.18
N ASP A 4 9.43 -16.23 -9.36
CA ASP A 4 9.66 -14.85 -8.95
C ASP A 4 10.59 -14.12 -9.92
N ILE A 5 10.77 -12.83 -9.68
CA ILE A 5 11.55 -11.95 -10.55
C ILE A 5 13.03 -12.35 -10.58
N SER A 6 13.56 -13.02 -9.55
CA SER A 6 14.98 -13.38 -9.51
C SER A 6 15.38 -14.28 -10.67
N TYR A 7 14.52 -15.22 -11.06
CA TYR A 7 14.75 -16.10 -12.21
C TYR A 7 14.60 -15.36 -13.55
N LEU A 8 13.69 -14.39 -13.63
CA LEU A 8 13.54 -13.56 -14.82
C LEU A 8 14.76 -12.64 -15.03
N LEU A 9 15.30 -12.07 -13.95
CA LEU A 9 16.52 -11.26 -14.01
C LEU A 9 17.76 -12.11 -14.26
N HIS A 10 17.79 -13.37 -13.80
CA HIS A 10 18.85 -14.31 -14.13
C HIS A 10 18.97 -14.50 -15.64
N ASP A 11 17.85 -14.77 -16.33
CA ASP A 11 17.87 -15.01 -17.77
C ASP A 11 18.15 -13.74 -18.59
N LEU A 12 17.75 -12.56 -18.09
CA LEU A 12 17.96 -11.28 -18.79
C LEU A 12 19.35 -10.66 -18.55
N PHE A 13 19.87 -10.78 -17.34
CA PHE A 13 21.05 -10.03 -16.88
C PHE A 13 22.14 -10.91 -16.26
N GLY A 14 21.92 -12.23 -16.15
CA GLY A 14 22.88 -13.16 -15.53
C GLY A 14 23.01 -13.03 -14.02
N THR A 15 22.06 -12.37 -13.34
CA THR A 15 22.09 -12.21 -11.87
C THR A 15 21.97 -13.55 -11.16
N GLN A 16 22.54 -13.70 -9.96
CA GLN A 16 22.38 -14.95 -9.20
C GLN A 16 20.90 -15.26 -8.93
N PRO A 17 20.44 -16.51 -9.16
CA PRO A 17 19.11 -16.96 -8.74
C PRO A 17 18.92 -16.83 -7.23
N ASP A 18 17.66 -16.76 -6.79
CA ASP A 18 17.28 -16.64 -5.38
C ASP A 18 17.97 -15.48 -4.64
N ASN A 19 18.16 -14.36 -5.33
CA ASN A 19 18.64 -13.13 -4.71
C ASN A 19 17.49 -12.38 -4.00
N TRP A 20 17.76 -11.19 -3.48
CA TRP A 20 16.78 -10.36 -2.76
C TRP A 20 15.49 -10.07 -3.56
N THR A 21 15.52 -10.12 -4.89
CA THR A 21 14.35 -9.89 -5.76
C THR A 21 13.38 -11.07 -5.78
N SER A 22 13.76 -12.22 -5.24
CA SER A 22 12.90 -13.42 -5.17
C SER A 22 11.68 -13.27 -4.27
N ILE A 23 11.66 -12.23 -3.41
CA ILE A 23 10.49 -11.82 -2.63
C ILE A 23 9.32 -11.43 -3.55
N PHE A 24 9.62 -10.87 -4.72
CA PHE A 24 8.60 -10.44 -5.67
C PHE A 24 8.14 -11.62 -6.52
N LYS A 25 7.09 -12.30 -6.08
CA LYS A 25 6.49 -13.40 -6.83
C LYS A 25 5.87 -12.89 -8.14
N THR A 26 6.19 -13.54 -9.24
CA THR A 26 5.81 -13.11 -10.60
C THR A 26 4.29 -13.06 -10.76
N PHE A 27 3.57 -14.03 -10.20
CA PHE A 27 2.10 -14.05 -10.23
C PHE A 27 1.50 -12.79 -9.61
N GLY A 28 1.92 -12.45 -8.39
CA GLY A 28 1.41 -11.29 -7.66
C GLY A 28 1.76 -9.98 -8.35
N LEU A 29 2.99 -9.85 -8.86
CA LEU A 29 3.40 -8.66 -9.59
C LEU A 29 2.57 -8.46 -10.86
N LEU A 30 2.43 -9.49 -11.69
CA LEU A 30 1.67 -9.38 -12.94
C LEU A 30 0.18 -9.13 -12.69
N LEU A 31 -0.40 -9.74 -11.65
CA LEU A 31 -1.77 -9.47 -11.23
C LEU A 31 -1.94 -8.01 -10.82
N ALA A 32 -1.03 -7.48 -9.99
CA ALA A 32 -1.07 -6.08 -9.58
C ALA A 32 -0.91 -5.14 -10.78
N SER A 33 0.03 -5.41 -11.69
CA SER A 33 0.22 -4.63 -12.92
C SER A 33 -1.02 -4.67 -13.82
N ALA A 34 -1.67 -5.82 -13.95
CA ALA A 34 -2.90 -5.95 -14.73
C ALA A 34 -4.05 -5.11 -14.14
N LEU A 35 -4.23 -5.13 -12.82
CA LEU A 35 -5.25 -4.32 -12.14
C LEU A 35 -4.97 -2.82 -12.26
N LEU A 36 -3.71 -2.41 -12.10
CA LEU A 36 -3.31 -1.00 -12.27
C LEU A 36 -3.50 -0.53 -13.71
N ALA A 37 -3.10 -1.34 -14.70
CA ALA A 37 -3.30 -1.03 -16.11
C ALA A 37 -4.79 -0.97 -16.47
N ALA A 38 -5.60 -1.93 -16.00
CA ALA A 38 -7.04 -1.95 -16.23
C ALA A 38 -7.72 -0.71 -15.61
N GLY A 39 -7.37 -0.37 -14.36
CA GLY A 39 -7.90 0.84 -13.71
C GLY A 39 -7.51 2.12 -14.44
N TRP A 40 -6.28 2.20 -14.94
CA TRP A 40 -5.80 3.35 -15.71
C TRP A 40 -6.51 3.48 -17.07
N VAL A 41 -6.66 2.39 -17.81
CA VAL A 41 -7.39 2.37 -19.08
C VAL A 41 -8.85 2.70 -18.87
N LEU A 42 -9.51 2.10 -17.87
CA LEU A 42 -10.90 2.37 -17.54
C LEU A 42 -11.11 3.85 -17.21
N LYS A 43 -10.25 4.44 -16.37
CA LYS A 43 -10.32 5.86 -16.05
C LYS A 43 -10.21 6.72 -17.31
N LYS A 44 -9.24 6.44 -18.18
CA LYS A 44 -9.08 7.19 -19.44
C LYS A 44 -10.30 7.06 -20.34
N GLU A 45 -10.89 5.88 -20.41
CA GLU A 45 -12.05 5.61 -21.25
C GLU A 45 -13.30 6.33 -20.71
N LEU A 46 -13.50 6.37 -19.39
CA LEU A 46 -14.58 7.14 -18.78
C LEU A 46 -14.45 8.63 -19.12
N ILE A 47 -13.26 9.20 -18.98
CA ILE A 47 -13.00 10.61 -19.35
C ILE A 47 -13.30 10.84 -20.84
N ARG A 48 -12.83 9.95 -21.73
CA ARG A 48 -13.11 10.03 -23.17
C ARG A 48 -14.60 10.00 -23.47
N LEU A 49 -15.35 9.12 -22.81
CA LEU A 49 -16.79 8.99 -22.99
C LEU A 49 -17.55 10.22 -22.46
N GLU A 50 -17.05 10.87 -21.42
CA GLU A 50 -17.62 12.12 -20.91
C GLU A 50 -17.38 13.28 -21.88
N GLU A 51 -16.16 13.40 -22.42
CA GLU A 51 -15.82 14.41 -23.44
C GLU A 51 -16.67 14.25 -24.72
N GLU A 52 -17.03 13.01 -25.06
CA GLU A 52 -17.94 12.68 -26.16
C GLU A 52 -19.43 12.88 -25.82
N GLY A 53 -19.75 13.24 -24.57
CA GLY A 53 -21.11 13.44 -24.09
C GLY A 53 -21.93 12.15 -23.96
N LYS A 54 -21.28 10.98 -23.97
CA LYS A 54 -21.94 9.66 -23.86
C LYS A 54 -22.27 9.29 -22.42
N ILE A 55 -21.53 9.84 -21.46
CA ILE A 55 -21.77 9.72 -20.02
C ILE A 55 -21.64 11.11 -19.38
N SER A 56 -22.28 11.32 -18.22
CA SER A 56 -22.18 12.57 -17.47
C SER A 56 -21.42 12.33 -16.16
N ALA A 57 -20.43 13.17 -15.83
CA ALA A 57 -19.78 13.07 -14.52
C ALA A 57 -20.77 13.36 -13.38
N ILE A 58 -20.72 12.49 -12.38
CA ILE A 58 -21.42 12.72 -11.12
C ILE A 58 -20.48 13.54 -10.23
N LYS A 59 -20.73 14.85 -10.16
CA LYS A 59 -20.01 15.73 -9.24
C LYS A 59 -20.44 15.43 -7.80
N GLN A 60 -19.68 14.56 -7.12
CA GLN A 60 -19.85 14.36 -5.69
C GLN A 60 -18.99 15.36 -4.92
N LYS A 61 -19.64 16.18 -4.09
CA LYS A 61 -18.91 16.93 -3.07
C LYS A 61 -18.48 15.94 -2.00
N VAL A 62 -17.23 15.50 -2.06
CA VAL A 62 -16.62 14.75 -0.97
C VAL A 62 -16.53 15.71 0.21
N LYS A 63 -17.45 15.58 1.15
CA LYS A 63 -17.33 16.28 2.43
C LYS A 63 -16.11 15.66 3.11
N SER A 64 -15.01 16.42 3.16
CA SER A 64 -13.85 16.10 3.99
C SER A 64 -14.38 16.04 5.42
N SER A 65 -14.73 14.85 5.87
CA SER A 65 -15.16 14.65 7.25
C SER A 65 -13.94 14.94 8.11
N THR A 66 -14.13 15.73 9.17
CA THR A 66 -13.21 15.79 10.30
C THR A 66 -12.62 14.40 10.53
N THR A 67 -11.28 14.30 10.55
CA THR A 67 -10.57 13.03 10.75
C THR A 67 -11.24 12.30 11.91
N GLN A 68 -11.93 11.21 11.60
CA GLN A 68 -12.70 10.50 12.61
C GLN A 68 -11.70 9.84 13.57
N MET A 69 -12.07 9.67 14.83
CA MET A 69 -11.20 8.97 15.78
C MET A 69 -10.87 7.55 15.29
N SER A 70 -11.78 6.94 14.51
CA SER A 70 -11.55 5.68 13.80
C SER A 70 -10.42 5.76 12.77
N ASP A 71 -10.22 6.90 12.11
CA ASP A 71 -9.16 7.08 11.11
C ASP A 71 -7.80 7.14 11.81
N VAL A 72 -7.72 7.88 12.93
CA VAL A 72 -6.51 7.93 13.75
C VAL A 72 -6.13 6.54 14.26
N LEU A 73 -7.11 5.79 14.78
CA LEU A 73 -6.88 4.45 15.30
C LEU A 73 -6.46 3.47 14.19
N THR A 74 -7.17 3.47 13.07
CA THR A 74 -6.87 2.59 11.92
C THR A 74 -5.47 2.86 11.38
N ASN A 75 -5.13 4.13 11.14
CA ASN A 75 -3.79 4.50 10.65
C ASN A 75 -2.70 4.19 11.68
N GLY A 76 -2.97 4.38 12.97
CA GLY A 76 -2.07 3.98 14.05
C GLY A 76 -1.81 2.47 14.09
N LEU A 77 -2.85 1.65 13.90
CA LEU A 77 -2.73 0.18 13.83
C LEU A 77 -1.98 -0.28 12.57
N ILE A 78 -2.21 0.37 11.42
CA ILE A 78 -1.47 0.10 10.19
C ILE A 78 0.02 0.44 10.38
N ALA A 79 0.31 1.61 10.95
CA ALA A 79 1.68 2.02 11.26
C ALA A 79 2.35 1.07 12.27
N PHE A 80 1.62 0.64 13.30
CA PHE A 80 2.07 -0.38 14.24
C PHE A 80 2.42 -1.68 13.51
N PHE A 81 1.53 -2.17 12.64
CA PHE A 81 1.74 -3.42 11.90
C PHE A 81 3.03 -3.37 11.06
N PHE A 82 3.23 -2.29 10.31
CA PHE A 82 4.45 -2.11 9.51
C PHE A 82 5.70 -1.93 10.39
N GLY A 83 5.63 -1.12 11.45
CA GLY A 83 6.74 -0.92 12.39
C GLY A 83 7.09 -2.19 13.18
N PHE A 84 6.12 -3.07 13.40
CA PHE A 84 6.30 -4.36 14.04
C PHE A 84 6.97 -5.37 13.11
N LYS A 85 6.56 -5.40 11.84
CA LYS A 85 7.00 -6.41 10.86
C LYS A 85 8.27 -6.07 10.12
N ILE A 86 8.41 -4.83 9.61
CA ILE A 86 9.53 -4.46 8.74
C ILE A 86 10.90 -4.71 9.40
N PRO A 87 11.14 -4.27 10.66
CA PRO A 87 12.43 -4.54 11.31
C PRO A 87 12.69 -6.04 11.52
N TYR A 88 11.64 -6.82 11.75
CA TYR A 88 11.78 -8.27 11.90
C TYR A 88 12.13 -8.95 10.58
N VAL A 89 11.49 -8.54 9.47
CA VAL A 89 11.80 -9.03 8.12
C VAL A 89 13.23 -8.68 7.72
N ILE A 90 13.71 -7.46 8.01
CA ILE A 90 15.09 -7.07 7.71
C ILE A 90 16.10 -7.95 8.46
N ASN A 91 15.82 -8.28 9.74
CA ASN A 91 16.71 -9.11 10.54
C ASN A 91 16.59 -10.62 10.26
N ASN A 92 15.50 -11.08 9.65
CA ASN A 92 15.22 -12.48 9.35
C ASN A 92 14.83 -12.63 7.88
N PHE A 93 15.65 -12.05 7.00
CA PHE A 93 15.34 -11.95 5.58
C PHE A 93 15.25 -13.33 4.90
N ASP A 94 16.12 -14.26 5.28
CA ASP A 94 16.15 -15.63 4.75
C ASP A 94 14.84 -16.39 5.09
N ASP A 95 14.32 -16.22 6.31
CA ASP A 95 13.02 -16.79 6.72
C ASP A 95 11.86 -16.17 5.91
N PHE A 96 11.94 -14.87 5.64
CA PHE A 96 10.92 -14.17 4.85
C PHE A 96 10.97 -14.54 3.37
N GLN A 97 12.16 -14.78 2.83
CA GLN A 97 12.37 -15.20 1.45
C GLN A 97 11.82 -16.62 1.20
N SER A 98 12.01 -17.52 2.16
CA SER A 98 11.55 -18.90 2.08
C SER A 98 10.04 -19.04 2.32
N ASP A 99 9.47 -18.33 3.31
CA ASP A 99 8.03 -18.34 3.58
C ASP A 99 7.52 -16.97 4.06
N SER A 100 7.27 -16.09 3.09
CA SER A 100 6.75 -14.75 3.34
C SER A 100 5.38 -14.77 4.03
N SER A 101 4.52 -15.74 3.72
CA SER A 101 3.16 -15.80 4.24
C SER A 101 3.17 -16.15 5.72
N SER A 102 3.94 -17.17 6.12
CA SER A 102 4.09 -17.54 7.53
C SER A 102 4.70 -16.40 8.35
N VAL A 103 5.73 -15.72 7.83
CA VAL A 103 6.34 -14.58 8.53
C VAL A 103 5.35 -13.42 8.71
N ILE A 104 4.56 -13.07 7.69
CA ILE A 104 3.57 -11.99 7.77
C ILE A 104 2.46 -12.31 8.79
N PHE A 105 1.92 -13.53 8.76
CA PHE A 105 0.81 -13.92 9.64
C PHE A 105 1.23 -14.38 11.04
N SER A 106 2.53 -14.55 11.30
CA SER A 106 3.02 -14.88 12.63
C SER A 106 2.87 -13.75 13.65
N PHE A 107 2.95 -14.07 14.94
CA PHE A 107 3.08 -13.08 16.02
C PHE A 107 4.54 -12.66 16.28
N LYS A 108 5.49 -13.03 15.42
CA LYS A 108 6.88 -12.60 15.53
C LYS A 108 7.05 -11.21 14.92
N GLY A 109 7.76 -10.34 15.64
CA GLY A 109 8.00 -8.96 15.23
C GLY A 109 8.72 -8.15 16.31
N ASN A 110 8.96 -6.87 16.02
CA ASN A 110 9.57 -5.93 16.97
C ASN A 110 8.50 -5.08 17.65
N TRP A 111 8.07 -5.49 18.85
CA TRP A 111 7.05 -4.79 19.63
C TRP A 111 7.42 -3.35 19.95
N LEU A 112 8.68 -3.07 20.28
CA LEU A 112 9.13 -1.73 20.64
C LEU A 112 9.02 -0.77 19.45
N ILE A 113 9.55 -1.15 18.29
CA ILE A 113 9.49 -0.32 17.08
C ILE A 113 8.04 -0.18 16.59
N GLY A 114 7.26 -1.27 16.64
CA GLY A 114 5.84 -1.25 16.29
C GLY A 114 5.06 -0.27 17.16
N LEU A 115 5.17 -0.36 18.49
CA LEU A 115 4.48 0.54 19.42
C LEU A 115 4.91 1.99 19.25
N LEU A 116 6.22 2.24 19.10
CA LEU A 116 6.72 3.59 18.87
C LEU A 116 6.16 4.19 17.59
N LEU A 117 6.25 3.49 16.46
CA LEU A 117 5.77 4.01 15.17
C LEU A 117 4.25 4.19 15.16
N GLY A 118 3.50 3.22 15.68
CA GLY A 118 2.05 3.29 15.78
C GLY A 118 1.59 4.47 16.65
N ALA A 119 2.20 4.65 17.83
CA ALA A 119 1.90 5.75 18.73
C ALA A 119 2.26 7.10 18.11
N THR A 120 3.43 7.23 17.47
CA THR A 120 3.85 8.47 16.80
C THR A 120 2.88 8.87 15.70
N VAL A 121 2.45 7.92 14.84
CA VAL A 121 1.48 8.21 13.77
C VAL A 121 0.11 8.57 14.33
N ALA A 122 -0.39 7.84 15.32
CA ALA A 122 -1.67 8.13 15.95
C ALA A 122 -1.68 9.51 16.62
N VAL A 123 -0.64 9.85 17.39
CA VAL A 123 -0.51 11.17 18.03
C VAL A 123 -0.41 12.28 16.99
N TYR A 124 0.37 12.08 15.93
CA TYR A 124 0.50 13.05 14.85
C TYR A 124 -0.86 13.33 14.19
N LEU A 125 -1.59 12.29 13.80
CA LEU A 125 -2.91 12.42 13.17
C LEU A 125 -3.96 13.02 14.11
N TYR A 126 -3.86 12.73 15.41
CA TYR A 126 -4.74 13.31 16.42
C TYR A 126 -4.48 14.80 16.65
N ILE A 127 -3.22 15.23 16.63
CA ILE A 127 -2.88 16.65 16.70
C ILE A 127 -3.35 17.36 15.43
N GLU A 128 -3.14 16.74 14.27
CA GLU A 128 -3.54 17.30 12.98
C GLU A 128 -5.06 17.45 12.87
N SER A 129 -5.83 16.45 13.33
CA SER A 129 -7.29 16.52 13.33
C SER A 129 -7.86 17.62 14.22
N ARG A 130 -7.15 17.99 15.29
CA ARG A 130 -7.53 19.12 16.16
C ARG A 130 -7.13 20.48 15.59
N LYS A 131 -6.03 20.54 14.83
CA LYS A 131 -5.56 21.78 14.19
C LYS A 131 -6.37 22.11 12.94
N ASN A 132 -6.77 21.10 12.18
CA ASN A 132 -7.51 21.23 10.92
C ASN A 132 -8.79 20.37 10.96
N PRO A 133 -9.84 20.83 11.67
CA PRO A 133 -11.08 20.07 11.84
C PRO A 133 -11.85 19.81 10.53
N ASP A 134 -11.57 20.56 9.46
CA ASP A 134 -12.18 20.37 8.13
C ASP A 134 -11.38 19.43 7.21
N GLY A 135 -10.29 18.81 7.72
CA GLY A 135 -9.39 17.94 6.96
C GLY A 135 -8.55 18.67 5.89
N PRO A 136 -7.58 17.98 5.25
CA PRO A 136 -6.71 18.60 4.27
C PRO A 136 -7.48 18.94 3.00
N ASN A 137 -7.92 20.20 2.89
CA ASN A 137 -8.48 20.89 1.72
C ASN A 137 -9.36 20.05 0.78
N VAL A 138 -10.66 20.37 0.77
CA VAL A 138 -11.63 19.91 -0.24
C VAL A 138 -11.04 20.05 -1.65
N LYS A 139 -10.53 18.95 -2.20
CA LYS A 139 -10.27 18.86 -3.63
C LYS A 139 -11.55 18.35 -4.25
N GLU A 140 -12.12 19.15 -5.14
CA GLU A 140 -13.09 18.64 -6.10
C GLU A 140 -12.36 17.59 -6.94
N VAL A 141 -12.54 16.32 -6.59
CA VAL A 141 -12.05 15.22 -7.41
C VAL A 141 -13.12 15.01 -8.47
N MET A 142 -12.82 15.41 -9.70
CA MET A 142 -13.56 14.92 -10.87
C MET A 142 -13.24 13.43 -11.00
N LEU A 143 -14.26 12.59 -10.82
CA LEU A 143 -14.18 11.14 -11.03
C LEU A 143 -14.37 10.82 -12.50
#